data_AF-Q0CX68-F1
#
_entry.id   AF-Q0CX68-F1
#
_cell.length_a   1.000
_cell.length_b   1.000
_cell.length_c   1.000
_cell.angle_alpha   90.00
_cell.angle_beta   90.00
_cell.angle_gamma   90.00
#
_symmetry.space_group_name_H-M   'P 1'
#
loop_
_entity.id
_entity.type
_entity.pdbx_description
1 polymer ?
#
loop_
_entity_poly.entity_id
_entity_poly.type
_entity_poly.pdbx_seq_one_letter_code
_entity_poly.pdbx_strand_id
1 'polypeptide(L)'
;MDKAYLPQWGLLPVELYLIKHWDHSSSEPPEDQRLRLIHQFLDLDEIPKELDPSCHASDTYETLSITAYEIDTILRPWRSDNLRKIAWKIWGCDNNQLILLRTHYNADDDYKITELVGSDELHEERTAWWALLDNPKLFNFGDQWWRVFDILPELAGPLNSYSRLPDPESISRSRQYFKERLPTLKQSDEWTANRDNYIERDLAYLRRIVSEGYLAIADQEAFKTDMLRLIYYDGKRNIVQETRTEFDEQIFVDVAVEWDQLSLPMQLWEDGKTGEKYRVNGELGRELYQLDEADLE
;
A
#
# COMPACT_ATOMS: atom_id res chain seq x y z
N MET A 1 10.85 2.06 18.65
CA MET A 1 10.12 3.32 18.93
C MET A 1 8.96 3.05 19.87
N ASP A 2 8.93 3.74 21.01
CA ASP A 2 7.92 3.65 22.06
C ASP A 2 6.49 3.88 21.53
N LYS A 3 5.49 3.10 21.98
CA LYS A 3 4.06 3.32 21.70
C LYS A 3 3.60 4.72 22.12
N ALA A 4 4.34 5.38 23.02
CA ALA A 4 4.06 6.72 23.49
C ALA A 4 4.53 7.86 22.56
N TYR A 5 5.42 7.60 21.58
CA TYR A 5 5.97 8.67 20.75
C TYR A 5 4.90 9.26 19.82
N LEU A 6 4.58 10.54 20.03
CA LEU A 6 3.75 11.35 19.14
C LEU A 6 4.69 12.23 18.30
N PRO A 7 4.73 12.09 16.96
CA PRO A 7 5.53 12.98 16.13
C PRO A 7 5.10 14.45 16.31
N GLN A 8 6.07 15.36 16.32
CA GLN A 8 5.77 16.78 16.19
C GLN A 8 5.04 17.05 14.86
N TRP A 9 4.22 18.10 14.82
CA TRP A 9 3.59 18.53 13.57
C TRP A 9 4.67 18.90 12.55
N GLY A 10 4.48 18.45 11.30
CA GLY A 10 5.44 18.66 10.21
C GLY A 10 6.56 17.65 10.09
N LEU A 11 6.54 16.57 10.88
CA LEU A 11 7.52 15.49 10.68
C LEU A 11 7.12 14.52 9.58
N LEU A 12 5.83 14.46 9.23
CA LEU A 12 5.34 13.62 8.14
C LEU A 12 5.37 14.40 6.81
N PRO A 13 5.85 13.81 5.69
CA PRO A 13 5.97 14.53 4.42
C PRO A 13 4.69 15.11 3.89
N VAL A 14 3.58 14.39 4.05
CA VAL A 14 2.26 14.90 3.66
C VAL A 14 1.86 16.12 4.48
N GLU A 15 2.20 16.19 5.77
CA GLU A 15 1.89 17.37 6.59
C GLU A 15 2.63 18.61 6.06
N LEU A 16 3.92 18.47 5.72
CA LEU A 16 4.70 19.55 5.11
C LEU A 16 4.22 19.89 3.70
N TYR A 17 3.80 18.90 2.91
CA TYR A 17 3.23 19.13 1.59
C TYR A 17 1.98 19.99 1.68
N LEU A 18 1.06 19.65 2.61
CA LEU A 18 -0.17 20.40 2.84
C LEU A 18 0.14 21.85 3.23
N ILE A 19 1.05 22.07 4.18
CA ILE A 19 1.43 23.42 4.63
C ILE A 19 2.03 24.24 3.48
N LYS A 20 2.98 23.69 2.73
CA LYS A 20 3.68 24.40 1.64
C LYS A 20 2.76 24.78 0.49
N HIS A 21 1.72 24.00 0.22
CA HIS A 21 0.82 24.17 -0.92
C HIS A 21 -0.55 24.70 -0.52
N TRP A 22 -0.74 25.08 0.75
CA TRP A 22 -1.99 25.66 1.22
C TRP A 22 -2.17 27.08 0.66
N ASP A 23 -3.29 27.31 -0.01
CA ASP A 23 -3.71 28.62 -0.48
C ASP A 23 -4.65 29.27 0.55
N HIS A 24 -4.09 30.19 1.33
CA HIS A 24 -4.82 31.00 2.30
C HIS A 24 -5.82 31.98 1.66
N SER A 25 -5.68 32.27 0.37
CA SER A 25 -6.57 33.16 -0.38
C SER A 25 -7.70 32.44 -1.10
N SER A 26 -7.67 31.10 -1.10
CA SER A 26 -8.67 30.28 -1.75
C SER A 26 -10.05 30.45 -1.11
N SER A 27 -11.09 30.50 -1.95
CA SER A 27 -12.49 30.45 -1.52
C SER A 27 -13.01 29.02 -1.30
N GLU A 28 -12.18 28.02 -1.58
CA GLU A 28 -12.48 26.60 -1.37
C GLU A 28 -12.62 26.29 0.13
N PRO A 29 -13.62 25.48 0.54
CA PRO A 29 -13.69 24.99 1.91
C PRO A 29 -12.36 24.31 2.31
N PRO A 30 -11.86 24.53 3.55
CA PRO A 30 -10.60 23.93 3.99
C PRO A 30 -10.55 22.40 3.82
N GLU A 31 -11.67 21.70 4.00
CA GLU A 31 -11.72 20.25 3.84
C GLU A 31 -11.50 19.80 2.39
N ASP A 32 -12.12 20.50 1.43
CA ASP A 32 -11.99 20.21 0.00
C ASP A 32 -10.56 20.52 -0.48
N GLN A 33 -10.03 21.68 -0.07
CA GLN A 33 -8.66 22.06 -0.38
C GLN A 33 -7.67 21.01 0.13
N ARG A 34 -7.86 20.56 1.37
CA ARG A 34 -7.02 19.54 1.98
C ARG A 34 -7.08 18.22 1.23
N LEU A 35 -8.28 17.73 0.92
CA LEU A 35 -8.46 16.47 0.21
C LEU A 35 -7.79 16.53 -1.17
N ARG A 36 -7.98 17.64 -1.89
CA ARG A 36 -7.32 17.88 -3.18
C ARG A 36 -5.79 17.84 -3.06
N LEU A 37 -5.22 18.49 -2.04
CA LEU A 37 -3.77 18.47 -1.82
C LEU A 37 -3.26 17.08 -1.41
N ILE A 38 -4.04 16.29 -0.64
CA ILE A 38 -3.71 14.89 -0.34
C ILE A 38 -3.65 14.06 -1.61
N HIS A 39 -4.62 14.22 -2.52
CA HIS A 39 -4.61 13.53 -3.81
C HIS A 39 -3.42 13.94 -4.68
N GLN A 40 -3.11 15.24 -4.73
CA GLN A 40 -1.92 15.73 -5.44
C GLN A 40 -0.62 15.13 -4.86
N PHE A 41 -0.51 15.01 -3.54
CA PHE A 41 0.63 14.35 -2.88
C PHE A 41 0.73 12.87 -3.26
N LEU A 42 -0.39 12.15 -3.28
CA LEU A 42 -0.45 10.74 -3.69
C LEU A 42 -0.16 10.54 -5.18
N ASP A 43 -0.40 11.55 -6.01
CA ASP A 43 -0.14 11.54 -7.45
C ASP A 43 1.31 11.88 -7.82
N LEU A 44 2.17 12.27 -6.86
CA LEU A 44 3.60 12.51 -7.09
C LEU A 44 4.31 11.24 -7.59
N ASP A 45 5.20 11.38 -8.57
CA ASP A 45 6.08 10.27 -9.00
C ASP A 45 7.23 10.03 -8.02
N GLU A 46 7.70 11.09 -7.38
CA GLU A 46 8.74 11.07 -6.36
C GLU A 46 8.35 12.04 -5.24
N ILE A 47 8.48 11.61 -3.99
CA ILE A 47 8.29 12.48 -2.84
C ILE A 47 9.56 13.32 -2.65
N PRO A 48 9.49 14.66 -2.74
CA PRO A 48 10.66 15.51 -2.56
C PRO A 48 11.32 15.25 -1.20
N LYS A 49 12.64 15.02 -1.21
CA LYS A 49 13.42 14.70 0.01
C LYS A 49 13.35 15.81 1.05
N GLU A 50 13.13 17.05 0.62
CA GLU A 50 12.98 18.20 1.51
C GLU A 50 11.65 18.17 2.29
N LEU A 51 10.76 17.20 2.04
CA LEU A 51 9.55 16.98 2.83
C LEU A 51 9.75 15.93 3.93
N ASP A 52 10.87 15.19 3.96
CA ASP A 52 11.11 14.18 4.99
C ASP A 52 12.26 14.57 5.92
N PRO A 53 11.94 15.16 7.09
CA PRO A 53 12.93 15.49 8.11
C PRO A 53 13.40 14.26 8.92
N SER A 54 12.84 13.07 8.69
CA SER A 54 12.94 11.94 9.63
C SER A 54 13.94 10.85 9.22
N CYS A 55 14.00 10.48 7.94
CA CYS A 55 14.81 9.34 7.50
C CYS A 55 16.16 9.74 6.86
N HIS A 56 16.31 11.00 6.44
CA HIS A 56 17.47 11.45 5.67
C HIS A 56 17.91 12.89 5.99
N ALA A 57 17.65 13.39 7.20
CA ALA A 57 18.09 14.72 7.58
C ALA A 57 19.61 14.82 7.41
N SER A 58 20.06 15.52 6.36
CA SER A 58 21.41 16.06 6.35
C SER A 58 21.50 17.07 7.50
N ASP A 59 22.71 17.29 8.03
CA ASP A 59 23.00 18.22 9.13
C ASP A 59 22.57 19.69 8.85
N THR A 60 21.95 19.96 7.70
CA THR A 60 21.51 21.27 7.21
C THR A 60 19.98 21.42 7.14
N TYR A 61 19.20 20.50 7.71
CA TYR A 61 17.74 20.60 7.63
C TYR A 61 17.22 21.79 8.48
N GLU A 62 16.85 22.88 7.82
CA GLU A 62 16.13 23.98 8.46
C GLU A 62 14.74 23.48 8.86
N THR A 63 14.52 23.30 10.16
CA THR A 63 13.21 22.92 10.70
C THR A 63 12.22 24.02 10.34
N LEU A 64 11.29 23.73 9.43
CA LEU A 64 10.17 24.62 9.12
C LEU A 64 9.41 24.92 10.42
N SER A 65 9.40 26.20 10.82
CA SER A 65 8.68 26.65 11.99
C SER A 65 7.18 26.69 11.69
N ILE A 66 6.48 25.60 11.97
CA ILE A 66 5.04 25.49 11.77
C ILE A 66 4.31 26.35 12.81
N THR A 67 3.36 27.14 12.33
CA THR A 67 2.55 28.06 13.13
C THR A 67 1.36 27.34 13.77
N ALA A 68 0.87 27.89 14.88
CA ALA A 68 -0.35 27.38 15.52
C ALA A 68 -1.57 27.41 14.58
N TYR A 69 -1.65 28.42 13.72
CA TYR A 69 -2.71 28.55 12.73
C TYR A 69 -2.72 27.38 11.73
N GLU A 70 -1.56 27.00 11.20
CA GLU A 70 -1.43 25.88 10.25
C GLU A 70 -1.83 24.56 10.94
N ILE A 71 -1.42 24.36 12.19
CA ILE A 71 -1.82 23.17 12.95
C ILE A 71 -3.34 23.14 13.13
N ASP A 72 -3.94 24.23 13.61
CA ASP A 72 -5.35 24.25 13.99
C ASP A 72 -6.30 24.26 12.78
N THR A 73 -5.87 24.79 11.64
CA THR A 73 -6.70 24.94 10.42
C THR A 73 -6.44 23.83 9.41
N ILE A 74 -5.17 23.50 9.16
CA ILE A 74 -4.78 22.62 8.06
C ILE A 74 -4.72 21.17 8.56
N LEU A 75 -4.00 20.90 9.65
CA LEU A 75 -3.59 19.54 9.99
C LEU A 75 -4.51 18.85 11.02
N ARG A 76 -4.77 19.50 12.16
CA ARG A 76 -5.53 18.93 13.28
C ARG A 76 -6.96 18.51 12.91
N PRO A 77 -7.71 19.26 12.08
CA PRO A 77 -9.07 18.83 11.71
C PRO A 77 -9.11 17.54 10.88
N TRP A 78 -8.00 17.21 10.20
CA TRP A 78 -7.92 16.01 9.37
C TRP A 78 -7.47 14.79 10.14
N ARG A 79 -6.48 14.94 11.03
CA ARG A 79 -5.83 13.80 11.66
C ARG A 79 -5.66 13.98 13.16
N SER A 80 -6.24 13.04 13.91
CA SER A 80 -6.05 12.97 15.37
C SER A 80 -4.64 12.50 15.73
N ASP A 81 -4.19 12.79 16.95
CA ASP A 81 -2.89 12.35 17.45
C ASP A 81 -2.67 10.83 17.32
N ASN A 82 -3.71 10.02 17.53
CA ASN A 82 -3.61 8.57 17.36
C ASN A 82 -3.32 8.18 15.91
N LEU A 83 -4.03 8.76 14.93
CA LEU A 83 -3.77 8.52 13.52
C LEU A 83 -2.39 9.01 13.09
N ARG A 84 -1.88 10.09 13.68
CA ARG A 84 -0.51 10.57 13.42
C ARG A 84 0.54 9.61 13.90
N LYS A 85 0.34 8.98 15.07
CA LYS A 85 1.23 7.93 15.56
C LYS A 85 1.22 6.71 14.62
N ILE A 86 0.06 6.34 14.07
CA ILE A 86 -0.07 5.26 13.07
C ILE A 86 0.69 5.65 11.80
N ALA A 87 0.39 6.82 11.24
CA ALA A 87 1.07 7.34 10.04
C ALA A 87 2.59 7.36 10.20
N TRP A 88 3.10 7.77 11.36
CA TRP A 88 4.52 7.76 11.68
C TRP A 88 5.14 6.36 11.72
N LYS A 89 4.39 5.36 12.19
CA LYS A 89 4.84 3.97 12.16
C LYS A 89 4.87 3.40 10.75
N ILE A 90 3.86 3.72 9.94
CA ILE A 90 3.79 3.31 8.53
C ILE A 90 4.92 3.96 7.72
N TRP A 91 5.20 5.24 7.97
CA TRP A 91 6.25 6.00 7.28
C TRP A 91 7.67 5.58 7.67
N GLY A 92 7.88 5.11 8.91
CA GLY A 92 9.20 4.74 9.40
C GLY A 92 9.82 3.54 8.65
N CYS A 93 11.16 3.47 8.63
CA CYS A 93 11.95 2.48 7.89
C CYS A 93 11.80 1.00 8.33
N ASP A 94 10.95 0.67 9.29
CA ASP A 94 10.78 -0.70 9.85
C ASP A 94 9.34 -1.22 9.65
N ASN A 95 8.71 -0.93 8.51
CA ASN A 95 7.33 -1.33 8.22
C ASN A 95 7.24 -2.72 7.54
N ASN A 96 7.64 -3.76 8.27
CA ASN A 96 7.58 -5.15 7.79
C ASN A 96 6.33 -5.88 8.30
N GLN A 97 5.21 -5.18 8.53
CA GLN A 97 3.98 -5.85 8.99
C GLN A 97 2.81 -5.64 8.04
N LEU A 98 2.06 -6.72 7.84
CA LEU A 98 0.79 -6.69 7.12
C LEU A 98 -0.21 -5.82 7.89
N ILE A 99 -0.68 -4.76 7.23
CA ILE A 99 -1.73 -3.90 7.77
C ILE A 99 -3.09 -4.53 7.46
N LEU A 100 -3.94 -4.64 8.47
CA LEU A 100 -5.31 -5.09 8.37
C LEU A 100 -6.28 -3.90 8.45
N LEU A 101 -7.04 -3.68 7.39
CA LEU A 101 -8.10 -2.69 7.31
C LEU A 101 -9.47 -3.36 7.45
N ARG A 102 -10.23 -2.99 8.49
CA ARG A 102 -11.63 -3.42 8.60
C ARG A 102 -12.55 -2.40 7.95
N THR A 103 -13.27 -2.82 6.91
CA THR A 103 -14.23 -1.95 6.21
C THR A 103 -15.69 -2.32 6.45
N HIS A 104 -15.95 -3.48 7.05
CA HIS A 104 -17.29 -3.92 7.43
C HIS A 104 -17.39 -4.16 8.94
N TYR A 105 -18.44 -3.63 9.55
CA TYR A 105 -18.65 -3.66 10.99
C TYR A 105 -19.99 -4.28 11.33
N ASN A 106 -19.91 -5.42 12.02
CA ASN A 106 -21.03 -6.15 12.57
C ASN A 106 -20.58 -6.71 13.92
N ALA A 107 -21.38 -6.50 14.97
CA ALA A 107 -21.02 -6.84 16.34
C ALA A 107 -20.82 -8.36 16.52
N ASP A 108 -21.57 -9.16 15.76
CA ASP A 108 -21.46 -10.62 15.81
C ASP A 108 -20.12 -11.12 15.26
N ASP A 109 -19.40 -10.31 14.49
CA ASP A 109 -18.14 -10.67 13.83
C ASP A 109 -16.90 -10.12 14.57
N ASP A 110 -17.08 -9.36 15.65
CA ASP A 110 -15.98 -8.72 16.39
C ASP A 110 -15.00 -9.74 17.01
N TYR A 111 -15.48 -10.95 17.33
CA TYR A 111 -14.64 -12.01 17.87
C TYR A 111 -13.58 -12.47 16.86
N LYS A 112 -13.86 -12.45 15.54
CA LYS A 112 -12.90 -12.88 14.51
C LYS A 112 -11.70 -11.95 14.42
N ILE A 113 -11.94 -10.65 14.54
CA ILE A 113 -10.87 -9.65 14.60
C ILE A 113 -10.09 -9.79 15.92
N THR A 114 -10.79 -10.05 17.02
CA THR A 114 -10.14 -10.24 18.34
C THR A 114 -9.29 -11.51 18.37
N GLU A 115 -9.75 -12.59 17.75
CA GLU A 115 -9.04 -13.87 17.63
C GLU A 115 -7.76 -13.71 16.81
N LEU A 116 -7.84 -13.05 15.65
CA LEU A 116 -6.68 -12.77 14.79
C LEU A 116 -5.66 -11.82 15.42
N VAL A 117 -6.08 -11.00 16.39
CA VAL A 117 -5.21 -10.05 17.11
C VAL A 117 -4.76 -10.62 18.46
N GLY A 118 -5.25 -11.81 18.84
CA GLY A 118 -4.95 -12.50 20.07
C GLY A 118 -5.65 -11.90 21.31
N SER A 119 -6.52 -12.68 21.93
CA SER A 119 -6.83 -12.53 23.36
C SER A 119 -5.71 -13.18 24.18
N ASP A 120 -4.92 -12.38 24.90
CA ASP A 120 -4.03 -12.76 26.02
C ASP A 120 -2.62 -13.37 25.80
N GLU A 121 -2.13 -13.67 24.59
CA GLU A 121 -0.72 -14.13 24.41
C GLU A 121 0.17 -13.22 23.53
N LEU A 122 -0.33 -12.06 23.12
CA LEU A 122 0.46 -11.00 22.47
C LEU A 122 0.73 -9.86 23.47
N HIS A 123 1.70 -10.11 24.37
CA HIS A 123 2.18 -9.15 25.36
C HIS A 123 2.33 -7.73 24.80
N GLU A 124 1.95 -6.77 25.64
CA GLU A 124 1.82 -5.31 25.46
C GLU A 124 3.04 -4.58 24.86
N GLU A 125 4.15 -5.25 24.57
CA GLU A 125 5.32 -4.69 23.88
C GLU A 125 5.39 -5.03 22.37
N ARG A 126 4.69 -6.06 21.89
CA ARG A 126 4.78 -6.57 20.51
C ARG A 126 3.54 -6.38 19.64
N THR A 127 2.42 -5.91 20.17
CA THR A 127 1.23 -5.58 19.36
C THR A 127 1.58 -4.48 18.37
N ALA A 128 1.51 -4.76 17.06
CA ALA A 128 1.45 -3.72 16.04
C ALA A 128 0.07 -3.08 16.02
N TRP A 129 -0.23 -2.39 17.10
CA TRP A 129 -1.45 -1.60 17.30
C TRP A 129 -1.71 -0.60 16.14
N TRP A 130 -0.66 -0.26 15.38
CA TRP A 130 -0.69 0.59 14.20
C TRP A 130 -1.02 -0.15 12.90
N ALA A 131 -0.86 -1.48 12.87
CA ALA A 131 -1.17 -2.32 11.73
C ALA A 131 -2.65 -2.74 11.70
N LEU A 132 -3.38 -2.63 12.81
CA LEU A 132 -4.83 -2.86 12.86
C LEU A 132 -5.60 -1.54 12.72
N LEU A 133 -6.26 -1.37 11.57
CA LEU A 133 -7.13 -0.22 11.27
C LEU A 133 -8.60 -0.62 11.50
N ASP A 134 -9.00 -0.71 12.77
CA ASP A 134 -10.33 -1.11 13.23
C ASP A 134 -11.04 0.03 13.98
N ASN A 135 -11.71 0.90 13.23
CA ASN A 135 -12.51 1.99 13.79
C ASN A 135 -13.68 2.33 12.85
N PRO A 136 -14.94 2.04 13.25
CA PRO A 136 -16.09 2.21 12.36
C PRO A 136 -16.37 3.67 11.97
N LYS A 137 -15.91 4.64 12.76
CA LYS A 137 -16.09 6.07 12.43
C LYS A 137 -15.11 6.55 11.37
N LEU A 138 -14.00 5.83 11.19
CA LEU A 138 -12.91 6.23 10.31
C LEU A 138 -12.82 5.35 9.07
N PHE A 139 -13.06 4.05 9.21
CA PHE A 139 -12.71 3.05 8.19
C PHE A 139 -13.91 2.26 7.65
N ASN A 140 -15.14 2.58 8.03
CA ASN A 140 -16.35 1.95 7.50
C ASN A 140 -16.65 2.44 6.06
N PHE A 141 -15.80 2.04 5.13
CA PHE A 141 -15.86 2.44 3.74
C PHE A 141 -16.62 1.45 2.84
N GLY A 142 -16.95 0.25 3.35
CA GLY A 142 -17.43 -0.85 2.53
C GLY A 142 -16.45 -1.12 1.37
N ASP A 143 -16.97 -1.10 0.14
CA ASP A 143 -16.19 -1.35 -1.07
C ASP A 143 -15.19 -0.23 -1.40
N GLN A 144 -15.39 0.98 -0.85
CA GLN A 144 -14.54 2.14 -1.10
C GLN A 144 -13.27 2.17 -0.22
N TRP A 145 -12.66 1.01 0.00
CA TRP A 145 -11.52 0.83 0.90
C TRP A 145 -10.34 1.77 0.59
N TRP A 146 -10.17 2.17 -0.69
CA TRP A 146 -9.11 3.09 -1.14
C TRP A 146 -9.19 4.46 -0.46
N ARG A 147 -10.32 4.83 0.14
CA ARG A 147 -10.43 6.05 0.97
C ARG A 147 -9.54 6.03 2.20
N VAL A 148 -9.00 4.87 2.58
CA VAL A 148 -7.95 4.78 3.61
C VAL A 148 -6.73 5.64 3.25
N PHE A 149 -6.40 5.78 1.96
CA PHE A 149 -5.30 6.65 1.51
C PHE A 149 -5.58 8.13 1.75
N ASP A 150 -6.85 8.56 1.86
CA ASP A 150 -7.19 9.95 2.21
C ASP A 150 -6.89 10.23 3.69
N ILE A 151 -6.92 9.19 4.54
CA ILE A 151 -6.64 9.29 5.98
C ILE A 151 -5.17 9.02 6.27
N LEU A 152 -4.57 8.04 5.59
CA LEU A 152 -3.20 7.56 5.75
C LEU A 152 -2.51 7.46 4.36
N PRO A 153 -2.12 8.58 3.74
CA PRO A 153 -1.38 8.60 2.48
C PRO A 153 -0.06 7.82 2.54
N GLU A 154 0.48 7.65 3.74
CA GLU A 154 1.70 6.89 4.02
C GLU A 154 1.56 5.41 3.60
N LEU A 155 0.33 4.87 3.55
CA LEU A 155 0.08 3.52 3.03
C LEU A 155 0.48 3.36 1.57
N ALA A 156 0.44 4.43 0.76
CA ALA A 156 0.86 4.37 -0.64
C ALA A 156 2.38 4.23 -0.81
N GLY A 157 3.13 4.18 0.30
CA GLY A 157 4.58 4.07 0.31
C GLY A 157 5.28 5.44 0.38
N PRO A 158 6.61 5.41 0.45
CA PRO A 158 7.43 4.30 -0.04
C PRO A 158 8.01 3.44 1.07
N LEU A 159 8.11 2.14 0.80
CA LEU A 159 8.72 1.20 1.73
C LEU A 159 10.26 1.16 1.59
N ASN A 160 10.86 1.67 0.50
CA ASN A 160 12.31 1.58 0.28
C ASN A 160 13.00 2.78 -0.45
N SER A 161 12.27 3.74 -1.03
CA SER A 161 12.89 4.89 -1.76
C SER A 161 11.91 6.05 -1.94
N TYR A 162 12.33 7.31 -2.09
CA TYR A 162 11.39 8.40 -2.36
C TYR A 162 10.59 8.28 -3.67
N SER A 163 10.99 7.38 -4.58
CA SER A 163 10.27 7.10 -5.83
C SER A 163 9.04 6.25 -5.56
N ARG A 164 7.91 6.64 -6.17
CA ARG A 164 6.70 5.81 -6.31
C ARG A 164 6.71 4.97 -7.59
N LEU A 165 7.71 5.18 -8.44
CA LEU A 165 7.89 4.45 -9.67
C LEU A 165 8.88 3.30 -9.46
N PRO A 166 8.59 2.13 -10.03
CA PRO A 166 9.48 0.98 -9.93
C PRO A 166 10.80 1.22 -10.66
N ASP A 167 11.86 0.57 -10.18
CA ASP A 167 13.19 0.64 -10.79
C ASP A 167 13.18 0.13 -12.26
N PRO A 168 13.47 1.00 -13.24
CA PRO A 168 13.45 0.64 -14.66
C PRO A 168 14.44 -0.48 -15.02
N GLU A 169 15.57 -0.57 -14.30
CA GLU A 169 16.61 -1.56 -14.58
C GLU A 169 16.15 -2.97 -14.15
N SER A 170 15.53 -3.08 -12.98
CA SER A 170 14.92 -4.32 -12.48
C SER A 170 13.75 -4.80 -13.35
N ILE A 171 12.92 -3.89 -13.86
CA ILE A 171 11.86 -4.21 -14.83
C ILE A 171 12.47 -4.76 -16.12
N SER A 172 13.44 -4.04 -16.70
CA SER A 172 14.04 -4.40 -17.99
C SER A 172 14.71 -5.77 -17.95
N ARG A 173 15.49 -6.04 -16.89
CA ARG A 173 16.15 -7.33 -16.66
C ARG A 173 15.14 -8.48 -16.55
N SER A 174 14.08 -8.30 -15.77
CA SER A 174 13.06 -9.34 -15.58
C SER A 174 12.25 -9.60 -16.86
N ARG A 175 11.96 -8.54 -17.63
CA ARG A 175 11.30 -8.66 -18.93
C ARG A 175 12.18 -9.42 -19.93
N GLN A 176 13.47 -9.12 -20.00
CA GLN A 176 14.39 -9.83 -20.89
C GLN A 176 14.43 -11.32 -20.56
N TYR A 177 14.54 -11.67 -19.27
CA TYR A 177 14.53 -13.06 -18.81
C TYR A 177 13.26 -13.81 -19.24
N PHE A 178 12.09 -13.15 -19.16
CA PHE A 178 10.84 -13.71 -19.66
C PHE A 178 10.87 -13.93 -21.18
N LYS A 179 11.32 -12.94 -21.96
CA LYS A 179 11.40 -13.05 -23.43
C LYS A 179 12.32 -14.18 -23.88
N GLU A 180 13.41 -14.44 -23.16
CA GLU A 180 14.31 -15.57 -23.43
C GLU A 180 13.64 -16.94 -23.20
N ARG A 181 12.64 -17.00 -22.29
CA ARG A 181 11.88 -18.22 -21.97
C ARG A 181 10.65 -18.41 -22.87
N LEU A 182 10.14 -17.37 -23.53
CA LEU A 182 8.96 -17.42 -24.41
C LEU A 182 8.95 -18.60 -25.38
N PRO A 183 10.04 -18.93 -26.12
CA PRO A 183 10.02 -20.06 -27.05
C PRO A 183 9.70 -21.41 -26.40
N THR A 184 10.11 -21.61 -25.14
CA THR A 184 9.80 -22.81 -24.36
C THR A 184 8.37 -22.76 -23.83
N LEU A 185 7.93 -21.60 -23.32
CA LEU A 185 6.57 -21.40 -22.80
C LEU A 185 5.50 -21.66 -23.87
N LYS A 186 5.73 -21.22 -25.11
CA LYS A 186 4.85 -21.44 -26.27
C LYS A 186 4.59 -22.91 -26.60
N GLN A 187 5.46 -23.82 -26.17
CA GLN A 187 5.32 -25.25 -26.43
C GLN A 187 4.46 -25.97 -25.37
N SER A 188 4.03 -25.27 -24.32
CA SER A 188 3.22 -25.84 -23.26
C SER A 188 1.74 -25.94 -23.63
N ASP A 189 1.06 -26.94 -23.06
CA ASP A 189 -0.40 -27.08 -23.18
C ASP A 189 -1.13 -25.88 -22.54
N GLU A 190 -0.55 -25.29 -21.49
CA GLU A 190 -1.11 -24.13 -20.77
C GLU A 190 -1.14 -22.87 -21.63
N TRP A 191 -0.08 -22.63 -22.42
CA TRP A 191 -0.05 -21.54 -23.41
C TRP A 191 -1.19 -21.70 -24.41
N THR A 192 -1.42 -22.91 -24.89
CA THR A 192 -2.48 -23.19 -25.87
C THR A 192 -3.89 -23.06 -25.25
N ALA A 193 -4.05 -23.44 -23.98
CA ALA A 193 -5.33 -23.38 -23.29
C ALA A 193 -5.76 -21.95 -22.94
N ASN A 194 -4.84 -21.16 -22.37
CA ASN A 194 -5.08 -19.76 -22.03
C ASN A 194 -3.76 -18.99 -21.93
N ARG A 195 -3.27 -18.54 -23.09
CA ARG A 195 -2.03 -17.77 -23.22
C ARG A 195 -1.94 -16.61 -22.23
N ASP A 196 -2.94 -15.74 -22.21
CA ASP A 196 -2.86 -14.50 -21.44
C ASP A 196 -2.78 -14.80 -19.93
N ASN A 197 -3.56 -15.76 -19.43
CA ASN A 197 -3.47 -16.19 -18.03
C ASN A 197 -2.12 -16.86 -17.71
N TYR A 198 -1.58 -17.65 -18.64
CA TYR A 198 -0.28 -18.29 -18.47
C TYR A 198 0.87 -17.26 -18.42
N ILE A 199 0.84 -16.25 -19.29
CA ILE A 199 1.76 -15.11 -19.26
C ILE A 199 1.63 -14.37 -17.93
N GLU A 200 0.41 -14.07 -17.49
CA GLU A 200 0.18 -13.39 -16.22
C GLU A 200 0.75 -14.20 -15.06
N ARG A 201 0.57 -15.52 -15.02
CA ARG A 201 1.14 -16.35 -13.97
C ARG A 201 2.67 -16.37 -13.99
N ASP A 202 3.30 -16.56 -15.15
CA ASP A 202 4.76 -16.61 -15.25
C ASP A 202 5.42 -15.23 -15.01
N LEU A 203 4.69 -14.13 -15.24
CA LEU A 203 5.11 -12.75 -14.96
C LEU A 203 4.70 -12.24 -13.56
N ALA A 204 4.30 -13.13 -12.64
CA ALA A 204 3.99 -12.76 -11.26
C ALA A 204 5.17 -12.04 -10.57
N TYR A 205 6.41 -12.47 -10.82
CA TYR A 205 7.62 -11.80 -10.30
C TYR A 205 7.71 -10.34 -10.75
N LEU A 206 7.40 -10.07 -12.01
CA LEU A 206 7.45 -8.72 -12.56
C LEU A 206 6.35 -7.83 -11.94
N ARG A 207 5.16 -8.39 -11.70
CA ARG A 207 4.10 -7.71 -10.93
C ARG A 207 4.52 -7.43 -9.48
N ARG A 208 5.21 -8.39 -8.85
CA ARG A 208 5.73 -8.22 -7.49
C ARG A 208 6.76 -7.09 -7.40
N ILE A 209 7.64 -6.94 -8.40
CA ILE A 209 8.62 -5.85 -8.48
C ILE A 209 7.95 -4.47 -8.52
N VAL A 210 6.82 -4.35 -9.23
CA VAL A 210 6.14 -3.04 -9.36
C VAL A 210 5.17 -2.73 -8.22
N SER A 211 4.98 -3.67 -7.30
CA SER A 211 4.16 -3.45 -6.12
C SER A 211 4.97 -2.65 -5.10
N GLU A 212 4.39 -1.56 -4.61
CA GLU A 212 5.00 -0.64 -3.62
C GLU A 212 4.40 -0.81 -2.22
N GLY A 213 3.26 -1.50 -2.11
CA GLY A 213 2.67 -1.83 -0.83
C GLY A 213 1.63 -2.95 -0.94
N TYR A 214 1.16 -3.36 0.23
CA TYR A 214 0.19 -4.42 0.39
C TYR A 214 -0.71 -4.17 1.62
N LEU A 215 -1.95 -4.64 1.55
CA LEU A 215 -2.98 -4.42 2.57
C LEU A 215 -3.94 -5.61 2.63
N ALA A 216 -4.22 -6.11 3.83
CA ALA A 216 -5.31 -7.04 4.08
C ALA A 216 -6.58 -6.28 4.43
N ILE A 217 -7.72 -6.74 3.91
CA ILE A 217 -9.01 -6.08 4.10
C ILE A 217 -10.02 -7.10 4.62
N ALA A 218 -10.57 -6.81 5.81
CA ALA A 218 -11.74 -7.48 6.37
C ALA A 218 -13.01 -6.74 5.89
N ASP A 219 -13.44 -7.09 4.67
CA ASP A 219 -14.68 -6.61 4.07
C ASP A 219 -15.88 -7.51 4.41
N GLN A 220 -17.06 -7.19 3.89
CA GLN A 220 -18.26 -7.99 4.16
C GLN A 220 -18.12 -9.44 3.69
N GLU A 221 -17.40 -9.69 2.59
CA GLU A 221 -17.19 -11.04 2.07
C GLU A 221 -16.27 -11.82 2.99
N ALA A 222 -15.22 -11.19 3.52
CA ALA A 222 -14.27 -11.82 4.44
C ALA A 222 -14.98 -12.43 5.66
N PHE A 223 -15.95 -11.74 6.24
CA PHE A 223 -16.70 -12.29 7.37
C PHE A 223 -17.63 -13.45 6.99
N LYS A 224 -18.13 -13.49 5.75
CA LYS A 224 -18.99 -14.56 5.23
C LYS A 224 -18.21 -15.82 4.84
N THR A 225 -17.01 -15.65 4.30
CA THR A 225 -16.19 -16.75 3.73
C THR A 225 -15.03 -17.15 4.62
N ASP A 226 -14.74 -16.37 5.65
CA ASP A 226 -13.54 -16.49 6.47
C ASP A 226 -12.24 -16.25 5.67
N MET A 227 -12.34 -15.41 4.64
CA MET A 227 -11.22 -15.09 3.75
C MET A 227 -10.99 -13.58 3.60
N LEU A 228 -9.94 -13.07 4.24
CA LEU A 228 -9.44 -11.71 4.06
C LEU A 228 -9.10 -11.44 2.60
N ARG A 229 -9.37 -10.22 2.14
CA ARG A 229 -8.93 -9.75 0.83
C ARG A 229 -7.52 -9.18 0.96
N LEU A 230 -6.53 -9.82 0.35
CA LEU A 230 -5.17 -9.31 0.29
C LEU A 230 -4.95 -8.59 -1.04
N ILE A 231 -4.54 -7.33 -0.97
CA ILE A 231 -4.29 -6.48 -2.14
C ILE A 231 -2.82 -6.07 -2.16
N TYR A 232 -2.17 -6.24 -3.29
CA TYR A 232 -0.90 -5.63 -3.63
C TYR A 232 -1.15 -4.48 -4.61
N TYR A 233 -0.51 -3.34 -4.38
CA TYR A 233 -0.72 -2.13 -5.18
C TYR A 233 0.59 -1.45 -5.55
N ASP A 234 0.58 -0.71 -6.66
CA ASP A 234 1.70 0.10 -7.11
C ASP A 234 1.77 1.44 -6.36
N GLY A 235 2.82 2.24 -6.62
CA GLY A 235 2.97 3.56 -5.99
C GLY A 235 1.88 4.57 -6.38
N LYS A 236 1.03 4.26 -7.37
CA LYS A 236 -0.13 5.07 -7.77
C LYS A 236 -1.44 4.53 -7.20
N ARG A 237 -1.39 3.52 -6.33
CA ARG A 237 -2.53 2.84 -5.69
C ARG A 237 -3.38 2.03 -6.67
N ASN A 238 -2.88 1.70 -7.85
CA ASN A 238 -3.52 0.75 -8.74
C ASN A 238 -3.33 -0.66 -8.16
N ILE A 239 -4.39 -1.47 -8.17
CA ILE A 239 -4.31 -2.87 -7.79
C ILE A 239 -3.44 -3.60 -8.81
N VAL A 240 -2.34 -4.20 -8.33
CA VAL A 240 -1.44 -5.04 -9.12
C VAL A 240 -1.93 -6.49 -9.07
N GLN A 241 -2.22 -6.97 -7.86
CA GLN A 241 -2.65 -8.34 -7.59
C GLN A 241 -3.65 -8.31 -6.43
N GLU A 242 -4.64 -9.19 -6.50
CA GLU A 242 -5.64 -9.37 -5.44
C GLU A 242 -5.85 -10.85 -5.19
N THR A 243 -5.87 -11.28 -3.93
CA THR A 243 -6.20 -12.66 -3.57
C THR A 243 -7.06 -12.70 -2.30
N ARG A 244 -7.63 -13.88 -2.01
CA ARG A 244 -8.39 -14.16 -0.81
C ARG A 244 -7.61 -15.15 0.04
N THR A 245 -7.47 -14.89 1.33
CA THR A 245 -6.63 -15.68 2.24
C THR A 245 -7.26 -15.84 3.61
N GLU A 246 -6.95 -16.91 4.33
CA GLU A 246 -7.60 -17.25 5.61
C GLU A 246 -7.25 -16.25 6.72
N PHE A 247 -8.08 -16.19 7.78
CA PHE A 247 -7.79 -15.43 9.01
C PHE A 247 -6.75 -16.16 9.87
N ASP A 248 -5.51 -16.25 9.39
CA ASP A 248 -4.42 -16.95 10.07
C ASP A 248 -3.23 -16.01 10.36
N GLU A 249 -2.78 -15.98 11.62
CA GLU A 249 -1.59 -15.23 12.04
C GLU A 249 -0.34 -15.65 11.26
N GLN A 250 -0.21 -16.94 10.90
CA GLN A 250 0.93 -17.43 10.14
C GLN A 250 0.98 -16.81 8.73
N ILE A 251 -0.17 -16.60 8.10
CA ILE A 251 -0.26 -15.95 6.78
C ILE A 251 0.25 -14.51 6.85
N PHE A 252 -0.01 -13.78 7.94
CA PHE A 252 0.49 -12.42 8.12
C PHE A 252 2.01 -12.39 8.20
N VAL A 253 2.61 -13.36 8.89
CA VAL A 253 4.06 -13.52 8.97
C VAL A 253 4.64 -13.90 7.62
N ASP A 254 4.01 -14.84 6.91
CA ASP A 254 4.49 -15.33 5.61
C ASP A 254 4.45 -14.22 4.55
N VAL A 255 3.39 -13.42 4.49
CA VAL A 255 3.28 -12.26 3.59
C VAL A 255 4.30 -11.17 3.96
N ALA A 256 4.57 -10.94 5.24
CA ALA A 256 5.60 -10.00 5.66
C ALA A 256 7.02 -10.45 5.28
N VAL A 257 7.34 -11.73 5.48
CA VAL A 257 8.63 -12.34 5.10
C VAL A 257 8.80 -12.36 3.59
N GLU A 258 7.74 -12.71 2.86
CA GLU A 258 7.65 -12.57 1.41
C GLU A 258 8.03 -11.14 0.98
N TRP A 259 7.39 -10.16 1.63
CA TRP A 259 7.55 -8.78 1.28
C TRP A 259 9.01 -8.32 1.41
N ASP A 260 9.63 -8.63 2.55
CA ASP A 260 11.00 -8.27 2.89
C ASP A 260 12.04 -8.95 1.97
N GLN A 261 11.84 -10.23 1.65
CA GLN A 261 12.82 -11.00 0.88
C GLN A 261 12.69 -10.84 -0.63
N LEU A 262 11.66 -10.11 -1.11
CA LEU A 262 11.24 -10.14 -2.51
C LEU A 262 11.08 -11.57 -3.03
N SER A 263 10.75 -12.50 -2.13
CA SER A 263 10.47 -13.89 -2.50
C SER A 263 9.03 -13.98 -2.98
N LEU A 264 8.71 -14.91 -3.88
CA LEU A 264 7.33 -15.18 -4.25
C LEU A 264 6.83 -16.35 -3.40
N PRO A 265 5.71 -16.24 -2.66
CA PRO A 265 4.94 -17.38 -2.23
C PRO A 265 4.20 -17.80 -3.50
N MET A 266 4.79 -18.74 -4.23
CA MET A 266 4.34 -19.11 -5.56
C MET A 266 2.82 -19.36 -5.60
N GLN A 267 2.22 -19.87 -4.51
CA GLN A 267 0.79 -20.15 -4.44
C GLN A 267 -0.15 -18.92 -4.36
N LEU A 268 0.12 -17.91 -3.52
CA LEU A 268 -0.79 -16.75 -3.34
C LEU A 268 -0.88 -15.88 -4.60
N TRP A 269 0.21 -15.83 -5.37
CA TRP A 269 0.29 -15.10 -6.63
C TRP A 269 -0.24 -15.93 -7.81
N GLU A 270 -0.13 -17.26 -7.76
CA GLU A 270 -0.71 -18.17 -8.75
C GLU A 270 -2.24 -18.24 -8.66
N ASP A 271 -2.78 -18.29 -7.44
CA ASP A 271 -4.23 -18.38 -7.18
C ASP A 271 -4.92 -17.02 -7.17
N GLY A 272 -4.14 -15.93 -7.07
CA GLY A 272 -4.65 -14.56 -7.05
C GLY A 272 -5.03 -14.05 -8.45
N LYS A 273 -5.90 -13.05 -8.45
CA LYS A 273 -6.35 -12.34 -9.65
C LYS A 273 -5.44 -11.15 -9.95
N THR A 274 -4.94 -11.08 -11.18
CA THR A 274 -4.26 -9.88 -11.70
C THR A 274 -5.23 -8.68 -11.74
N GLY A 275 -4.77 -7.53 -11.27
CA GLY A 275 -5.53 -6.28 -11.37
C GLY A 275 -5.83 -5.90 -12.82
N GLU A 276 -7.01 -5.35 -13.10
CA GLU A 276 -7.51 -5.16 -14.48
C GLU A 276 -6.56 -4.32 -15.35
N LYS A 277 -5.92 -3.29 -14.78
CA LYS A 277 -4.92 -2.47 -15.49
C LYS A 277 -3.63 -3.21 -15.81
N TYR A 278 -3.26 -4.21 -15.00
CA TYR A 278 -2.04 -4.99 -15.11
C TYR A 278 -2.19 -6.29 -15.88
N ARG A 279 -3.40 -6.64 -16.32
CA ARG A 279 -3.60 -7.76 -17.25
C ARG A 279 -2.77 -7.58 -18.50
N VAL A 280 -2.46 -8.67 -19.20
CA VAL A 280 -1.60 -8.64 -20.41
C VAL A 280 -2.07 -7.60 -21.43
N ASN A 281 -3.39 -7.48 -21.60
CA ASN A 281 -3.99 -6.53 -22.53
C ASN A 281 -4.42 -5.20 -21.88
N GLY A 282 -4.19 -5.04 -20.58
CA GLY A 282 -4.50 -3.85 -19.80
C GLY A 282 -3.54 -2.70 -20.08
N GLU A 283 -3.95 -1.48 -19.70
CA GLU A 283 -3.19 -0.24 -19.92
C GLU A 283 -1.74 -0.33 -19.38
N LEU A 284 -1.59 -0.62 -18.09
CA LEU A 284 -0.29 -0.74 -17.43
C LEU A 284 0.41 -2.06 -17.74
N GLY A 285 -0.35 -3.14 -17.97
CA GLY A 285 0.20 -4.44 -18.33
C GLY A 285 0.93 -4.41 -19.68
N ARG A 286 0.40 -3.69 -20.68
CA ARG A 286 1.08 -3.50 -21.97
C ARG A 286 2.42 -2.78 -21.81
N GLU A 287 2.46 -1.74 -20.98
CA GLU A 287 3.69 -0.99 -20.69
C GLU A 287 4.70 -1.82 -19.87
N LEU A 288 4.20 -2.63 -18.94
CA LEU A 288 5.01 -3.49 -18.08
C LEU A 288 5.63 -4.63 -18.86
N TYR A 289 4.83 -5.36 -19.65
CA TYR A 289 5.25 -6.59 -20.31
C TYR A 289 5.94 -6.32 -21.66
N GLN A 290 5.52 -5.27 -22.39
CA GLN A 290 6.03 -4.92 -23.72
C GLN A 290 6.19 -6.14 -24.65
N LEU A 291 5.12 -6.95 -24.71
CA LEU A 291 5.01 -8.07 -25.64
C LEU A 291 4.44 -7.53 -26.95
N ASP A 292 5.17 -7.72 -28.04
CA ASP A 292 4.70 -7.39 -29.38
C ASP A 292 4.01 -8.61 -30.03
N GLU A 293 3.48 -8.43 -31.25
CA GLU A 293 2.83 -9.54 -31.96
C GLU A 293 3.79 -10.71 -32.21
N ALA A 294 5.08 -10.43 -32.48
CA ALA A 294 6.08 -11.48 -32.70
C ALA A 294 6.38 -12.27 -31.41
N ASP A 295 6.31 -11.63 -30.25
CA ASP A 295 6.41 -12.28 -28.95
C ASP A 295 5.20 -13.19 -28.67
N LEU A 296 4.04 -12.92 -29.28
CA LEU A 296 2.78 -13.63 -29.02
C LEU A 296 2.39 -14.69 -30.06
N GLU A 297 3.01 -14.67 -31.25
CA GLU A 297 2.87 -15.66 -32.34
C GLU A 297 3.66 -16.96 -32.11
#